data_AF-A0A4U1GF47-F1
#
_entry.id   AF-A0A4U1GF47-F1
#
_cell.length_a   1.000
_cell.length_b   1.000
_cell.length_c   1.000
_cell.angle_alpha   90.00
_cell.angle_beta   90.00
_cell.angle_gamma   90.00
#
_symmetry.space_group_name_H-M   'P 1'
#
loop_
_entity.id
_entity.type
_entity.pdbx_description
1 polymer ?
#
loop_
_entity_poly.entity_id
_entity_poly.type
_entity_poly.pdbx_seq_one_letter_code
_entity_poly.pdbx_strand_id
1 'polypeptide(L)'
;MNTKLSITIRKYTLVILGLSTMASCKKMFDIKPQDALESSQTYQNVYDADAAVLGIYGKFVGLADRYILLNELRADLLDVTRNANTYLRQLGTQTVAEDNPYADPKAFYEVILNCNDALKNFEIMRSKKLLDNTQFYQRYTDILFLRSWIYLQLGIHYGSVPYVTDALSDVNDLKDQGKFPKLSFEDLLTRLIAETEAIPKEYLNQNTSSASPTLMLPMDTYVLKDGVFKFFIQRKSFLADLHLWKGDYLIAAKYYREVMETGTNSSTSADQQVDIFDTYRVSDDNSPDHSLKTTAVLNPWTKIFYGALADRITNWERMWTLPFSGRFAPGNPLLTLFSTSGSYLVKPSALSISNWNNQVRLDGSLTDRRGRNMSYGMFGEDPEVLKYTMNYSSALPFEKTGVWVVYRAAVMHMRFAEAANRLDRSVLAGALINNGIWGTFGTKSTYNGVPDTYPFDFDGTTTNAFRGNWYRNSGIRGRAVNQNVPILTANAIVDTENKIIQEEALETAFEGYRWQDLLRIALRRQTTEPNYLADKIAAKFEAAGDGASAATVRSRLSNKANWYLPFKLK
;
A
#
# COMPACT_ATOMS: atom_id res chain seq x y z
N MET A 1 75.43 -13.83 -50.64
CA MET A 1 75.13 -14.41 -49.30
C MET A 1 73.76 -13.94 -48.86
N ASN A 2 72.79 -14.74 -48.45
CA ASN A 2 72.58 -16.18 -48.61
C ASN A 2 71.06 -16.36 -48.38
N THR A 3 70.29 -16.65 -49.43
CA THR A 3 68.82 -16.88 -49.42
C THR A 3 68.39 -18.12 -48.60
N LYS A 4 69.31 -18.71 -47.85
CA LYS A 4 69.11 -19.84 -46.93
C LYS A 4 68.86 -19.44 -45.48
N LEU A 5 68.95 -18.16 -45.10
CA LEU A 5 68.71 -17.71 -43.71
C LEU A 5 67.25 -17.33 -43.40
N SER A 6 66.43 -16.96 -44.40
CA SER A 6 65.02 -16.57 -44.17
C SER A 6 64.04 -17.76 -44.19
N ILE A 7 64.45 -18.93 -44.68
CA ILE A 7 63.61 -20.14 -44.74
C ILE A 7 63.70 -20.96 -43.43
N THR A 8 64.82 -20.88 -42.71
CA THR A 8 65.03 -21.65 -41.47
C THR A 8 64.32 -21.03 -40.27
N ILE A 9 64.19 -19.71 -40.18
CA ILE A 9 63.48 -19.03 -39.08
C ILE A 9 61.95 -19.24 -39.18
N ARG A 10 61.39 -19.35 -40.39
CA ARG A 10 59.95 -19.56 -40.59
C ARG A 10 59.46 -20.98 -40.27
N LYS A 11 60.37 -21.97 -40.18
CA LYS A 11 60.04 -23.37 -39.80
C LYS A 11 60.07 -23.64 -38.30
N TYR A 12 60.74 -22.82 -37.48
CA TYR A 12 60.76 -23.00 -36.03
C TYR A 12 59.75 -22.14 -35.27
N THR A 13 59.27 -21.03 -35.84
CA THR A 13 58.19 -20.23 -35.22
C THR A 13 56.79 -20.85 -35.40
N LEU A 14 56.62 -21.83 -36.29
CA LEU A 14 55.35 -22.51 -36.56
C LEU A 14 55.23 -23.91 -35.91
N VAL A 15 56.24 -24.37 -35.19
CA VAL A 15 56.22 -25.69 -34.49
C VAL A 15 56.16 -25.53 -32.96
N ILE A 16 56.42 -24.33 -32.41
CA ILE A 16 56.27 -24.06 -30.97
C ILE A 16 54.84 -23.59 -30.61
N LEU A 17 53.96 -23.37 -31.61
CA LEU A 17 52.58 -22.95 -31.41
C LEU A 17 51.54 -24.08 -31.60
N GLY A 18 51.94 -25.35 -31.45
CA GLY A 18 51.08 -26.50 -31.79
C GLY A 18 51.05 -27.66 -30.80
N LEU A 19 51.58 -27.54 -29.57
CA LEU A 19 51.76 -28.72 -28.70
C LEU A 19 51.56 -28.49 -27.20
N SER A 20 50.61 -27.63 -26.81
CA SER A 20 50.30 -27.41 -25.39
C SER A 20 48.81 -27.21 -25.09
N THR A 21 47.93 -28.02 -25.71
CA THR A 21 46.50 -28.06 -25.33
C THR A 21 45.92 -29.48 -25.37
N MET A 22 46.42 -30.40 -24.55
CA MET A 22 45.62 -31.53 -24.03
C MET A 22 46.12 -31.98 -22.65
N ALA A 23 45.99 -31.09 -21.66
CA ALA A 23 45.77 -31.52 -20.28
C ALA A 23 44.28 -31.31 -20.00
N SER A 24 43.51 -32.38 -20.11
CA SER A 24 42.09 -32.44 -19.76
C SER A 24 41.92 -32.20 -18.25
N CYS A 25 41.93 -30.94 -17.84
CA CYS A 25 41.33 -30.52 -16.59
C CYS A 25 39.80 -30.71 -16.70
N LYS A 26 39.32 -31.89 -16.33
CA LYS A 26 37.92 -32.11 -15.95
C LYS A 26 37.64 -31.25 -14.70
N LYS A 27 37.21 -29.99 -14.88
CA LYS A 27 36.48 -29.13 -13.92
C LYS A 27 36.26 -27.70 -14.44
N MET A 28 35.87 -27.54 -15.71
CA MET A 28 35.61 -26.21 -16.30
C MET A 28 34.22 -26.09 -16.96
N PHE A 29 33.26 -26.89 -16.51
CA PHE A 29 31.84 -26.75 -16.86
C PHE A 29 30.93 -26.87 -15.64
N ASP A 30 31.31 -26.19 -14.56
CA ASP A 30 30.41 -25.79 -13.49
C ASP A 30 30.57 -24.28 -13.29
N ILE A 31 30.15 -23.50 -14.29
CA ILE A 31 29.85 -22.09 -14.05
C ILE A 31 28.52 -22.11 -13.31
N LYS A 32 28.59 -22.16 -11.97
CA LYS A 32 27.45 -21.85 -11.11
C LYS A 32 26.94 -20.46 -11.52
N PRO A 33 25.61 -20.23 -11.59
CA PRO A 33 25.09 -18.90 -11.88
C PRO A 33 25.77 -17.88 -10.96
N GLN A 34 26.41 -16.85 -11.53
CA GLN A 34 27.19 -15.86 -10.77
C GLN A 34 26.35 -15.09 -9.73
N ASP A 35 25.02 -15.18 -9.80
CA ASP A 35 24.08 -14.47 -8.92
C ASP A 35 23.27 -15.39 -7.98
N ALA A 36 23.52 -16.70 -7.98
CA ALA A 36 22.93 -17.62 -7.00
C ALA A 36 23.97 -17.97 -5.95
N LEU A 37 24.05 -17.18 -4.87
CA LEU A 37 24.78 -17.59 -3.67
C LEU A 37 24.27 -18.97 -3.24
N GLU A 38 25.17 -19.92 -3.00
CA GLU A 38 24.76 -21.24 -2.52
C GLU A 38 24.00 -21.08 -1.20
N SER A 39 23.00 -21.94 -0.95
CA SER A 39 22.25 -21.95 0.32
C SER A 39 23.16 -22.16 1.55
N SER A 40 24.35 -22.75 1.35
CA SER A 40 25.39 -22.90 2.36
C SER A 40 26.15 -21.61 2.68
N GLN A 41 26.02 -20.57 1.85
CA GLN A 41 26.68 -19.27 1.95
C GLN A 41 25.73 -18.11 2.30
N THR A 42 24.43 -18.38 2.38
CA THR A 42 23.39 -17.42 2.82
C THR A 42 22.93 -17.76 4.25
N TYR A 43 22.35 -16.79 4.96
CA TYR A 43 21.78 -16.96 6.31
C TYR A 43 22.78 -17.44 7.39
N GLN A 44 24.01 -16.95 7.37
CA GLN A 44 25.05 -17.33 8.33
C GLN A 44 25.01 -16.48 9.61
N ASN A 45 24.49 -15.27 9.54
CA ASN A 45 24.44 -14.33 10.65
C ASN A 45 23.27 -13.33 10.50
N VAL A 46 23.09 -12.48 11.52
CA VAL A 46 22.03 -11.47 11.57
C VAL A 46 22.01 -10.51 10.38
N TYR A 47 23.17 -10.15 9.83
CA TYR A 47 23.26 -9.25 8.67
C TYR A 47 22.81 -9.91 7.37
N ASP A 48 23.05 -11.21 7.21
CA ASP A 48 22.52 -11.97 6.07
C ASP A 48 20.99 -12.03 6.13
N ALA A 49 20.44 -12.19 7.35
CA ALA A 49 19.00 -12.14 7.57
C ALA A 49 18.43 -10.75 7.27
N ASP A 50 19.14 -9.67 7.63
CA ASP A 50 18.77 -8.29 7.29
C ASP A 50 18.77 -8.06 5.78
N ALA A 51 19.81 -8.53 5.09
CA ALA A 51 19.91 -8.46 3.64
C ALA A 51 18.76 -9.22 2.95
N ALA A 52 18.37 -10.39 3.47
CA ALA A 52 17.22 -11.14 2.98
C ALA A 52 15.92 -10.36 3.14
N VAL A 53 15.67 -9.74 4.31
CA VAL A 53 14.48 -8.91 4.53
C VAL A 53 14.42 -7.75 3.55
N LEU A 54 15.53 -7.01 3.40
CA LEU A 54 15.60 -5.86 2.50
C LEU A 54 15.47 -6.26 1.03
N GLY A 55 16.07 -7.37 0.63
CA GLY A 55 15.94 -7.92 -0.72
C GLY A 55 14.50 -8.30 -1.07
N ILE A 56 13.76 -8.89 -0.11
CA ILE A 56 12.33 -9.21 -0.28
C ILE A 56 11.51 -7.93 -0.44
N TYR A 57 11.72 -6.93 0.41
CA TYR A 57 11.02 -5.65 0.26
C TYR A 57 11.40 -4.94 -1.05
N GLY A 58 12.63 -5.07 -1.53
CA GLY A 58 13.03 -4.60 -2.86
C GLY A 58 12.24 -5.26 -3.99
N LYS A 59 12.00 -6.58 -3.91
CA LYS A 59 11.10 -7.28 -4.86
C LYS A 59 9.64 -6.81 -4.72
N PHE A 60 9.18 -6.60 -3.49
CA PHE A 60 7.83 -6.10 -3.21
C PHE A 60 7.56 -4.73 -3.85
N VAL A 61 8.53 -3.82 -3.85
CA VAL A 61 8.43 -2.52 -4.54
C VAL A 61 8.15 -2.68 -6.04
N GLY A 62 8.63 -3.77 -6.65
CA GLY A 62 8.34 -4.13 -8.04
C GLY A 62 6.87 -4.45 -8.33
N LEU A 63 6.01 -4.58 -7.30
CA LEU A 63 4.57 -4.80 -7.45
C LEU A 63 3.75 -3.51 -7.48
N ALA A 64 4.38 -2.34 -7.30
CA ALA A 64 3.65 -1.08 -7.09
C ALA A 64 2.71 -0.72 -8.24
N ASP A 65 3.15 -0.83 -9.49
CA ASP A 65 2.32 -0.55 -10.66
C ASP A 65 1.12 -1.49 -10.75
N ARG A 66 1.34 -2.79 -10.53
CA ARG A 66 0.30 -3.81 -10.52
C ARG A 66 -0.69 -3.58 -9.39
N TYR A 67 -0.22 -3.27 -8.19
CA TYR A 67 -1.08 -2.95 -7.06
C TYR A 67 -1.98 -1.76 -7.36
N ILE A 68 -1.43 -0.65 -7.87
CA ILE A 68 -2.22 0.53 -8.24
C ILE A 68 -3.20 0.22 -9.36
N LEU A 69 -2.77 -0.46 -10.42
CA LEU A 69 -3.66 -0.83 -11.53
C LEU A 69 -4.82 -1.72 -11.08
N LEU A 70 -4.54 -2.77 -10.31
CA LEU A 70 -5.57 -3.71 -9.87
C LEU A 70 -6.52 -3.10 -8.84
N ASN A 71 -6.07 -2.14 -8.03
CA ASN A 71 -6.92 -1.52 -7.01
C ASN A 71 -7.58 -0.20 -7.43
N GLU A 72 -7.09 0.50 -8.45
CA GLU A 72 -7.64 1.81 -8.85
C GLU A 72 -8.22 1.80 -10.27
N LEU A 73 -7.53 1.22 -11.26
CA LEU A 73 -8.03 1.19 -12.65
C LEU A 73 -9.22 0.25 -12.81
N ARG A 74 -9.26 -0.86 -12.08
CA ARG A 74 -10.44 -1.73 -12.02
C ARG A 74 -11.63 -1.06 -11.33
N ALA A 75 -11.39 -0.03 -10.51
CA ALA A 75 -12.43 0.68 -9.79
C ALA A 75 -12.95 1.89 -10.60
N ASP A 76 -13.51 2.89 -9.92
CA ASP A 76 -14.23 4.03 -10.51
C ASP A 76 -13.39 5.32 -10.65
N LEU A 77 -12.24 5.43 -9.97
CA LEU A 77 -11.48 6.69 -9.90
C LEU A 77 -10.47 6.90 -11.04
N LEU A 78 -9.97 5.83 -11.64
CA LEU A 78 -9.06 5.90 -12.79
C LEU A 78 -9.73 5.41 -14.07
N ASP A 79 -9.28 5.98 -15.18
CA ASP A 79 -9.66 5.58 -16.53
C ASP A 79 -8.44 5.50 -17.45
N VAL A 80 -8.58 4.77 -18.56
CA VAL A 80 -7.52 4.61 -19.55
C VAL A 80 -7.38 5.87 -20.41
N THR A 81 -6.17 6.10 -20.93
CA THR A 81 -5.94 7.16 -21.92
C THR A 81 -6.09 6.62 -23.35
N ARG A 82 -5.89 7.52 -24.33
CA ARG A 82 -5.73 7.13 -25.74
C ARG A 82 -4.52 6.21 -25.99
N ASN A 83 -3.50 6.26 -25.15
CA ASN A 83 -2.28 5.46 -25.30
C ASN A 83 -2.38 4.05 -24.68
N ALA A 84 -3.45 3.78 -23.92
CA ALA A 84 -3.60 2.51 -23.22
C ALA A 84 -3.76 1.33 -24.20
N ASN A 85 -3.03 0.25 -23.91
CA ASN A 85 -3.16 -1.02 -24.62
C ASN A 85 -4.49 -1.72 -24.29
N THR A 86 -4.81 -2.76 -25.07
CA THR A 86 -6.05 -3.54 -24.90
C THR A 86 -6.16 -4.16 -23.51
N TYR A 87 -5.06 -4.61 -22.91
CA TYR A 87 -5.08 -5.25 -21.59
C TYR A 87 -5.47 -4.28 -20.46
N LEU A 88 -5.04 -3.02 -20.51
CA LEU A 88 -5.48 -1.99 -19.57
C LEU A 88 -6.95 -1.63 -19.78
N ARG A 89 -7.42 -1.57 -21.04
CA ARG A 89 -8.85 -1.37 -21.35
C ARG A 89 -9.71 -2.48 -20.79
N GLN A 90 -9.24 -3.73 -20.88
CA GLN A 90 -9.92 -4.88 -20.30
C GLN A 90 -10.01 -4.80 -18.76
N LEU A 91 -8.95 -4.34 -18.08
CA LEU A 91 -9.02 -4.08 -16.63
C LEU A 91 -10.09 -3.05 -16.30
N GLY A 92 -10.12 -1.92 -17.01
CA GLY A 92 -11.08 -0.84 -16.76
C GLY A 92 -12.54 -1.26 -17.01
N THR A 93 -12.78 -2.03 -18.07
CA THR A 93 -14.12 -2.48 -18.52
C THR A 93 -14.57 -3.82 -17.92
N GLN A 94 -13.77 -4.43 -17.05
CA GLN A 94 -14.06 -5.74 -16.42
C GLN A 94 -14.19 -6.89 -17.43
N THR A 95 -13.51 -6.78 -18.57
CA THR A 95 -13.49 -7.77 -19.66
C THR A 95 -12.15 -8.52 -19.72
N VAL A 96 -11.49 -8.65 -18.57
CA VAL A 96 -10.17 -9.27 -18.42
C VAL A 96 -10.14 -10.69 -18.99
N ALA A 97 -9.31 -10.89 -20.01
CA ALA A 97 -9.04 -12.20 -20.60
C ALA A 97 -7.98 -12.96 -19.78
N GLU A 98 -7.97 -14.29 -19.91
CA GLU A 98 -7.00 -15.16 -19.22
C GLU A 98 -5.53 -14.87 -19.58
N ASP A 99 -5.29 -14.24 -20.73
CA ASP A 99 -3.96 -13.90 -21.20
C ASP A 99 -3.49 -12.50 -20.78
N ASN A 100 -4.31 -11.74 -20.06
CA ASN A 100 -3.98 -10.39 -19.63
C ASN A 100 -2.78 -10.40 -18.64
N PRO A 101 -1.64 -9.78 -18.99
CA PRO A 101 -0.42 -9.84 -18.17
C PRO A 101 -0.54 -9.12 -16.84
N TYR A 102 -1.45 -8.14 -16.71
CA TYR A 102 -1.67 -7.44 -15.45
C TYR A 102 -2.50 -8.27 -14.45
N ALA A 103 -3.26 -9.25 -14.94
CA ALA A 103 -4.02 -10.20 -14.15
C ALA A 103 -3.26 -11.50 -13.85
N ASP A 104 -1.97 -11.58 -14.21
CA ASP A 104 -1.13 -12.73 -13.88
C ASP A 104 -0.70 -12.66 -12.39
N PRO A 105 -1.04 -13.68 -11.57
CA PRO A 105 -0.67 -13.71 -10.17
C PRO A 105 0.83 -14.00 -9.93
N LYS A 106 1.59 -14.37 -10.96
CA LYS A 106 3.00 -14.84 -10.85
C LYS A 106 3.89 -13.92 -10.02
N ALA A 107 3.88 -12.61 -10.29
CA ALA A 107 4.78 -11.68 -9.58
C ALA A 107 4.47 -11.61 -8.08
N PHE A 108 3.21 -11.77 -7.67
CA PHE A 108 2.86 -11.87 -6.25
C PHE A 108 3.44 -13.13 -5.62
N TYR A 109 3.34 -14.28 -6.32
CA TYR A 109 3.89 -15.54 -5.83
C TYR A 109 5.42 -15.56 -5.82
N GLU A 110 6.09 -14.89 -6.75
CA GLU A 110 7.55 -14.75 -6.72
C GLU A 110 7.99 -14.09 -5.40
N VAL A 111 7.31 -13.04 -4.94
CA VAL A 111 7.60 -12.43 -3.63
C VAL A 111 7.26 -13.38 -2.48
N ILE A 112 6.10 -14.06 -2.53
CA ILE A 112 5.70 -15.04 -1.51
C ILE A 112 6.75 -16.15 -1.34
N LEU A 113 7.29 -16.68 -2.43
CA LEU A 113 8.28 -17.76 -2.36
C LEU A 113 9.58 -17.28 -1.71
N ASN A 114 10.01 -16.04 -1.98
CA ASN A 114 11.14 -15.44 -1.28
C ASN A 114 10.82 -15.24 0.21
N CYS A 115 9.60 -14.84 0.57
CA CYS A 115 9.17 -14.79 1.96
C CYS A 115 9.22 -16.18 2.62
N ASN A 116 8.74 -17.23 1.95
CA ASN A 116 8.75 -18.59 2.49
C ASN A 116 10.17 -19.11 2.73
N ASP A 117 11.09 -18.85 1.80
CA ASP A 117 12.51 -19.18 1.96
C ASP A 117 13.10 -18.46 3.19
N ALA A 118 12.90 -17.15 3.31
CA ALA A 118 13.41 -16.39 4.45
C ALA A 118 12.82 -16.86 5.79
N LEU A 119 11.50 -17.07 5.87
CA LEU A 119 10.85 -17.54 7.10
C LEU A 119 11.39 -18.91 7.53
N LYS A 120 11.58 -19.83 6.58
CA LYS A 120 12.19 -21.14 6.84
C LYS A 120 13.63 -21.00 7.33
N ASN A 121 14.43 -20.17 6.68
CA ASN A 121 15.83 -19.99 7.07
C ASN A 121 15.98 -19.25 8.39
N PHE A 122 15.11 -18.30 8.74
CA PHE A 122 15.11 -17.68 10.06
C PHE A 122 14.85 -18.69 11.18
N GLU A 123 13.95 -19.66 10.96
CA GLU A 123 13.72 -20.75 11.91
C GLU A 123 14.97 -21.63 12.07
N ILE A 124 15.64 -21.96 10.96
CA ILE A 124 16.92 -22.70 11.00
C ILE A 124 17.98 -21.89 11.75
N MET A 125 18.11 -20.59 11.48
CA MET A 125 19.06 -19.72 12.16
C MET A 125 18.79 -19.64 13.66
N ARG A 126 17.51 -19.52 14.07
CA ARG A 126 17.10 -19.56 15.49
C ARG A 126 17.48 -20.89 16.14
N SER A 127 17.19 -22.01 15.48
CA SER A 127 17.51 -23.35 16.00
C SER A 127 19.03 -23.58 16.18
N LYS A 128 19.83 -22.98 15.29
CA LYS A 128 21.31 -22.98 15.35
C LYS A 128 21.89 -21.92 16.26
N LYS A 129 21.06 -21.11 16.92
CA LYS A 129 21.46 -19.98 17.79
C LYS A 129 22.27 -18.90 17.05
N LEU A 130 22.05 -18.75 15.74
CA LEU A 130 22.59 -17.65 14.92
C LEU A 130 21.75 -16.37 15.07
N LEU A 131 20.50 -16.51 15.49
CA LEU A 131 19.63 -15.43 15.93
C LEU A 131 19.13 -15.75 17.34
N ASP A 132 19.13 -14.77 18.22
CA ASP A 132 18.35 -14.85 19.45
C ASP A 132 16.85 -14.67 19.16
N ASN A 133 16.00 -14.88 20.18
CA ASN A 133 14.54 -14.75 20.01
C ASN A 133 14.11 -13.36 19.54
N THR A 134 14.73 -12.31 20.06
CA THR A 134 14.40 -10.94 19.70
C THR A 134 14.79 -10.66 18.25
N GLN A 135 16.02 -11.00 17.87
CA GLN A 135 16.51 -10.86 16.50
C GLN A 135 15.66 -11.67 15.51
N PHE A 136 15.26 -12.89 15.89
CA PHE A 136 14.37 -13.72 15.11
C PHE A 136 13.01 -13.06 14.89
N TYR A 137 12.28 -12.72 15.97
CA TYR A 137 10.91 -12.20 15.84
C TYR A 137 10.85 -10.85 15.16
N GLN A 138 11.89 -10.01 15.29
CA GLN A 138 11.96 -8.74 14.58
C GLN A 138 11.93 -8.90 13.06
N ARG A 139 12.60 -9.91 12.52
CA ARG A 139 12.68 -10.17 11.06
C ARG A 139 11.56 -11.07 10.59
N TYR A 140 11.28 -12.13 11.35
CA TYR A 140 10.24 -13.10 11.04
C TYR A 140 8.87 -12.42 10.95
N THR A 141 8.54 -11.53 11.89
CA THR A 141 7.24 -10.85 11.90
C THR A 141 7.07 -9.95 10.68
N ASP A 142 8.09 -9.18 10.28
CA ASP A 142 7.98 -8.30 9.11
C ASP A 142 7.77 -9.06 7.80
N ILE A 143 8.42 -10.22 7.65
CA ILE A 143 8.25 -11.07 6.45
C ILE A 143 6.93 -11.85 6.49
N LEU A 144 6.52 -12.35 7.66
CA LEU A 144 5.23 -13.03 7.80
C LEU A 144 4.08 -12.09 7.47
N PHE A 145 4.11 -10.87 8.00
CA PHE A 145 3.07 -9.87 7.76
C PHE A 145 3.07 -9.40 6.30
N LEU A 146 4.25 -9.19 5.69
CA LEU A 146 4.34 -8.87 4.26
C LEU A 146 3.75 -9.98 3.40
N ARG A 147 4.13 -11.25 3.64
CA ARG A 147 3.57 -12.42 2.94
C ARG A 147 2.05 -12.47 3.09
N SER A 148 1.56 -12.25 4.31
CA SER A 148 0.14 -12.27 4.62
C SER A 148 -0.62 -11.14 3.91
N TRP A 149 -0.03 -9.95 3.83
CA TRP A 149 -0.61 -8.83 3.07
C TRP A 149 -0.69 -9.13 1.58
N ILE A 150 0.34 -9.76 1.00
CA ILE A 150 0.31 -10.17 -0.41
C ILE A 150 -0.78 -11.22 -0.64
N TYR A 151 -0.96 -12.17 0.28
CA TYR A 151 -2.08 -13.10 0.23
C TYR A 151 -3.44 -12.43 0.36
N LEU A 152 -3.59 -11.40 1.21
CA LEU A 152 -4.81 -10.61 1.28
C LEU A 152 -5.13 -9.98 -0.10
N GLN A 153 -4.14 -9.38 -0.76
CA GLN A 153 -4.33 -8.81 -2.11
C GLN A 153 -4.71 -9.89 -3.15
N LEU A 154 -4.08 -11.07 -3.07
CA LEU A 154 -4.45 -12.22 -3.90
C LEU A 154 -5.91 -12.65 -3.65
N GLY A 155 -6.33 -12.75 -2.39
CA GLY A 155 -7.72 -13.07 -2.03
C GLY A 155 -8.73 -12.04 -2.56
N ILE A 156 -8.42 -10.75 -2.41
CA ILE A 156 -9.24 -9.63 -2.91
C ILE A 156 -9.42 -9.70 -4.43
N HIS A 157 -8.36 -10.02 -5.16
CA HIS A 157 -8.40 -9.96 -6.62
C HIS A 157 -8.87 -11.26 -7.28
N TYR A 158 -8.59 -12.43 -6.70
CA TYR A 158 -8.85 -13.72 -7.35
C TYR A 158 -9.90 -14.58 -6.63
N GLY A 159 -10.30 -14.20 -5.40
CA GLY A 159 -11.38 -14.85 -4.63
C GLY A 159 -11.04 -16.23 -4.09
N SER A 160 -10.26 -17.03 -4.80
CA SER A 160 -9.71 -18.29 -4.31
C SER A 160 -8.33 -18.54 -4.90
N VAL A 161 -7.36 -18.84 -4.04
CA VAL A 161 -5.94 -18.90 -4.42
C VAL A 161 -5.21 -20.06 -3.73
N PRO A 162 -4.21 -20.67 -4.40
CA PRO A 162 -3.29 -21.61 -3.75
C PRO A 162 -2.59 -20.96 -2.56
N TYR A 163 -2.67 -21.58 -1.39
CA TYR A 163 -1.98 -21.11 -0.20
C TYR A 163 -0.74 -21.97 0.07
N VAL A 164 0.43 -21.36 -0.13
CA VAL A 164 1.72 -22.05 -0.10
C VAL A 164 2.66 -21.39 0.89
N THR A 165 3.11 -22.18 1.85
CA THR A 165 4.07 -21.78 2.88
C THR A 165 5.42 -22.47 2.73
N ASP A 166 5.52 -23.45 1.82
CA ASP A 166 6.75 -24.17 1.54
C ASP A 166 7.74 -23.27 0.77
N ALA A 167 9.02 -23.43 1.06
CA ALA A 167 10.11 -22.83 0.29
C ALA A 167 10.30 -23.64 -1.00
N LEU A 168 9.43 -23.39 -1.99
CA LEU A 168 9.56 -23.98 -3.33
C LEU A 168 10.67 -23.26 -4.10
N SER A 169 11.38 -24.01 -4.94
CA SER A 169 12.42 -23.45 -5.81
C SER A 169 11.87 -22.83 -7.10
N ASP A 170 10.69 -23.23 -7.55
CA ASP A 170 10.05 -22.70 -8.77
C ASP A 170 8.55 -22.39 -8.54
N VAL A 171 8.12 -21.21 -9.00
CA VAL A 171 6.72 -20.77 -8.98
C VAL A 171 5.82 -21.63 -9.88
N ASN A 172 6.39 -22.31 -10.89
CA ASN A 172 5.64 -23.22 -11.76
C ASN A 172 5.10 -24.45 -11.02
N ASP A 173 5.71 -24.85 -9.90
CA ASP A 173 5.23 -25.97 -9.08
C ASP A 173 3.81 -25.72 -8.56
N LEU A 174 3.40 -24.45 -8.42
CA LEU A 174 2.05 -24.03 -8.03
C LEU A 174 0.95 -24.41 -9.03
N LYS A 175 1.31 -24.82 -10.25
CA LYS A 175 0.35 -25.33 -11.25
C LYS A 175 -0.22 -26.71 -10.85
N ASP A 176 0.44 -27.44 -9.95
CA ASP A 176 0.00 -28.73 -9.44
C ASP A 176 -1.10 -28.57 -8.36
N GLN A 177 -2.36 -28.57 -8.81
CA GLN A 177 -3.53 -28.43 -7.92
C GLN A 177 -3.68 -29.58 -6.92
N GLY A 178 -3.09 -30.75 -7.19
CA GLY A 178 -3.09 -31.88 -6.26
C GLY A 178 -2.21 -31.64 -5.03
N LYS A 179 -1.20 -30.75 -5.17
CA LYS A 179 -0.29 -30.37 -4.09
C LYS A 179 -0.66 -29.06 -3.42
N PHE A 180 -1.21 -28.11 -4.18
CA PHE A 180 -1.51 -26.76 -3.69
C PHE A 180 -2.99 -26.42 -3.90
N PRO A 181 -3.90 -27.01 -3.09
CA PRO A 181 -5.31 -26.71 -3.18
C PRO A 181 -5.57 -25.23 -2.93
N LYS A 182 -6.56 -24.68 -3.65
CA LYS A 182 -6.95 -23.29 -3.47
C LYS A 182 -7.78 -23.14 -2.19
N LEU A 183 -7.47 -22.13 -1.39
CA LEU A 183 -8.32 -21.69 -0.30
C LEU A 183 -9.36 -20.70 -0.83
N SER A 184 -10.57 -20.74 -0.28
CA SER A 184 -11.54 -19.67 -0.48
C SER A 184 -11.02 -18.38 0.18
N PHE A 185 -11.53 -17.22 -0.22
CA PHE A 185 -11.11 -15.96 0.41
C PHE A 185 -11.42 -15.95 1.92
N GLU A 186 -12.54 -16.55 2.32
CA GLU A 186 -12.90 -16.64 3.74
C GLU A 186 -11.93 -17.54 4.53
N ASP A 187 -11.60 -18.72 4.01
CA ASP A 187 -10.65 -19.63 4.65
C ASP A 187 -9.23 -19.03 4.67
N LEU A 188 -8.87 -18.30 3.61
CA LEU A 188 -7.62 -17.55 3.56
C LEU A 188 -7.58 -16.51 4.67
N LEU A 189 -8.62 -15.69 4.86
CA LEU A 189 -8.68 -14.70 5.95
C LEU A 189 -8.52 -15.37 7.32
N THR A 190 -9.25 -16.47 7.57
CA THR A 190 -9.14 -17.25 8.81
C THR A 190 -7.69 -17.71 9.03
N ARG A 191 -7.02 -18.19 7.98
CA ARG A 191 -5.64 -18.66 8.06
C ARG A 191 -4.65 -17.51 8.33
N LEU A 192 -4.80 -16.39 7.62
CA LEU A 192 -3.93 -15.23 7.79
C LEU A 192 -4.04 -14.63 9.20
N ILE A 193 -5.26 -14.52 9.74
CA ILE A 193 -5.49 -14.08 11.13
C ILE A 193 -4.79 -15.02 12.11
N ALA A 194 -5.04 -16.33 11.99
CA ALA A 194 -4.44 -17.31 12.89
C ALA A 194 -2.90 -17.27 12.90
N GLU A 195 -2.26 -17.11 11.73
CA GLU A 195 -0.80 -17.03 11.66
C GLU A 195 -0.25 -15.71 12.22
N THR A 196 -0.88 -14.59 11.92
CA THR A 196 -0.39 -13.27 12.36
C THR A 196 -0.64 -13.02 13.85
N GLU A 197 -1.72 -13.53 14.41
CA GLU A 197 -2.01 -13.46 15.86
C GLU A 197 -1.18 -14.46 16.70
N ALA A 198 -0.59 -15.48 16.08
CA ALA A 198 0.32 -16.40 16.77
C ALA A 198 1.66 -15.75 17.16
N ILE A 199 1.98 -14.57 16.61
CA ILE A 199 3.17 -13.81 16.98
C ILE A 199 3.01 -13.27 18.41
N PRO A 200 4.04 -13.41 19.29
CA PRO A 200 3.97 -12.88 20.64
C PRO A 200 3.70 -11.38 20.64
N LYS A 201 2.83 -10.93 21.56
CA LYS A 201 2.25 -9.56 21.55
C LYS A 201 3.31 -8.46 21.60
N GLU A 202 4.41 -8.69 22.29
CA GLU A 202 5.54 -7.77 22.39
C GLU A 202 6.21 -7.49 21.03
N TYR A 203 6.12 -8.41 20.08
CA TYR A 203 6.64 -8.28 18.72
C TYR A 203 5.59 -7.80 17.70
N LEU A 204 4.35 -7.50 18.13
CA LEU A 204 3.36 -6.85 17.27
C LEU A 204 3.57 -5.33 17.17
N ASN A 205 4.35 -4.75 18.09
CA ASN A 205 4.80 -3.36 17.98
C ASN A 205 5.84 -3.22 16.86
N GLN A 206 5.90 -2.06 16.20
CA GLN A 206 6.88 -1.84 15.14
C GLN A 206 8.30 -1.88 15.70
N ASN A 207 9.23 -2.44 14.91
CA ASN A 207 10.65 -2.37 15.23
C ASN A 207 11.09 -0.91 15.32
N THR A 208 11.87 -0.62 16.36
CA THR A 208 12.56 0.66 16.51
C THR A 208 14.05 0.50 16.23
N SER A 209 14.76 1.60 15.95
CA SER A 209 16.22 1.61 15.83
C SER A 209 16.93 1.17 17.10
N SER A 210 16.33 1.38 18.27
CA SER A 210 16.84 0.87 19.55
C SER A 210 16.62 -0.64 19.70
N ALA A 211 15.48 -1.16 19.25
CA ALA A 211 15.16 -2.57 19.36
C ALA A 211 15.89 -3.41 18.27
N SER A 212 16.00 -2.89 17.06
CA SER A 212 16.48 -3.60 15.85
C SER A 212 17.59 -2.83 15.12
N PRO A 213 18.74 -2.54 15.77
CA PRO A 213 19.74 -1.61 15.23
C PRO A 213 20.42 -2.08 13.94
N THR A 214 20.43 -3.38 13.63
CA THR A 214 21.08 -3.90 12.42
C THR A 214 20.15 -3.96 11.20
N LEU A 215 18.83 -4.02 11.42
CA LEU A 215 17.81 -3.99 10.36
C LEU A 215 17.57 -2.55 9.86
N MET A 216 18.60 -1.71 9.92
CA MET A 216 18.58 -0.32 9.53
C MET A 216 19.02 -0.16 8.07
N LEU A 217 18.38 0.77 7.36
CA LEU A 217 18.95 1.37 6.16
C LEU A 217 19.80 2.57 6.60
N PRO A 218 21.13 2.47 6.76
CA PRO A 218 21.97 3.66 6.75
C PRO A 218 21.95 4.22 5.33
N MET A 219 20.94 5.03 5.03
CA MET A 219 20.97 5.96 3.91
C MET A 219 21.00 7.34 4.53
N ASP A 220 21.93 8.21 4.10
CA ASP A 220 22.14 9.56 4.63
C ASP A 220 20.88 10.45 4.69
N THR A 221 19.78 10.00 4.08
CA THR A 221 18.48 10.68 3.96
C THR A 221 17.33 10.04 4.74
N TYR A 222 17.54 8.94 5.46
CA TYR A 222 16.51 8.27 6.27
C TYR A 222 16.66 8.60 7.76
N VAL A 223 16.08 9.71 8.20
CA VAL A 223 16.03 10.04 9.63
C VAL A 223 14.90 9.23 10.26
N LEU A 224 15.28 8.32 11.16
CA LEU A 224 14.39 7.63 12.08
C LEU A 224 13.75 8.67 13.00
N LYS A 225 12.43 8.78 12.97
CA LYS A 225 11.68 9.57 13.95
C LYS A 225 10.94 8.65 14.91
N ASP A 226 11.03 8.94 16.20
CA ASP A 226 10.48 8.12 17.29
C ASP A 226 11.06 6.69 17.32
N GLY A 227 12.22 6.51 16.67
CA GLY A 227 12.86 5.22 16.48
C GLY A 227 12.17 4.30 15.47
N VAL A 228 10.96 4.59 14.98
CA VAL A 228 10.16 3.65 14.17
C VAL A 228 10.49 3.71 12.69
N PHE A 229 10.76 2.54 12.10
CA PHE A 229 11.02 2.40 10.67
C PHE A 229 9.72 2.20 9.88
N LYS A 230 9.37 3.18 9.04
CA LYS A 230 8.09 3.22 8.29
C LYS A 230 8.19 2.64 6.90
N PHE A 231 9.24 1.87 6.62
CA PHE A 231 9.38 1.11 5.37
C PHE A 231 8.83 -0.31 5.50
N PHE A 232 8.77 -0.87 6.72
CA PHE A 232 8.10 -2.14 6.96
C PHE A 232 6.59 -1.94 7.17
N ILE A 233 5.83 -2.99 6.85
CA ILE A 233 4.38 -3.04 7.05
C ILE A 233 4.00 -2.67 8.49
N GLN A 234 2.92 -1.88 8.65
CA GLN A 234 2.39 -1.55 9.96
C GLN A 234 1.58 -2.74 10.51
N ARG A 235 2.18 -3.50 11.42
CA ARG A 235 1.68 -4.80 11.88
C ARG A 235 0.26 -4.75 12.42
N LYS A 236 -0.02 -3.89 13.40
CA LYS A 236 -1.34 -3.80 14.06
C LYS A 236 -2.44 -3.28 13.13
N SER A 237 -2.13 -2.37 12.21
CA SER A 237 -3.07 -1.86 11.21
C SER A 237 -3.45 -2.96 10.24
N PHE A 238 -2.48 -3.79 9.84
CA PHE A 238 -2.76 -4.95 9.00
C PHE A 238 -3.62 -6.01 9.72
N LEU A 239 -3.35 -6.29 11.00
CA LEU A 239 -4.24 -7.14 11.82
C LEU A 239 -5.66 -6.57 11.86
N ALA A 240 -5.79 -5.27 12.10
CA ALA A 240 -7.09 -4.61 12.08
C ALA A 240 -7.79 -4.76 10.71
N ASP A 241 -7.05 -4.63 9.61
CA ASP A 241 -7.59 -4.84 8.26
C ASP A 241 -8.09 -6.27 8.04
N LEU A 242 -7.34 -7.29 8.49
CA LEU A 242 -7.76 -8.69 8.40
C LEU A 242 -9.08 -8.92 9.16
N HIS A 243 -9.19 -8.40 10.38
CA HIS A 243 -10.42 -8.48 11.16
C HIS A 243 -11.57 -7.68 10.54
N LEU A 244 -11.30 -6.51 9.97
CA LEU A 244 -12.30 -5.72 9.24
C LEU A 244 -12.87 -6.51 8.06
N TRP A 245 -12.00 -7.18 7.30
CA TRP A 245 -12.39 -8.07 6.21
C TRP A 245 -13.18 -9.30 6.67
N LYS A 246 -12.79 -9.89 7.80
CA LYS A 246 -13.50 -11.04 8.39
C LYS A 246 -14.88 -10.65 8.96
N GLY A 247 -15.08 -9.37 9.30
CA GLY A 247 -16.29 -8.85 9.93
C GLY A 247 -16.19 -8.75 11.45
N ASP A 248 -15.01 -8.94 12.03
CA ASP A 248 -14.73 -8.84 13.46
C ASP A 248 -14.53 -7.37 13.88
N TYR A 249 -15.56 -6.55 13.69
CA TYR A 249 -15.46 -5.09 13.79
C TYR A 249 -14.93 -4.60 15.14
N LEU A 250 -15.25 -5.27 16.25
CA LEU A 250 -14.76 -4.86 17.56
C LEU A 250 -13.25 -5.10 17.70
N ILE A 251 -12.74 -6.21 17.16
CA ILE A 251 -11.30 -6.53 17.20
C ILE A 251 -10.55 -5.58 16.26
N ALA A 252 -11.08 -5.34 15.07
CA ALA A 252 -10.54 -4.36 14.13
C ALA A 252 -10.44 -2.97 14.79
N ALA A 253 -11.52 -2.50 15.41
CA ALA A 253 -11.54 -1.20 16.09
C ALA A 253 -10.51 -1.10 17.22
N LYS A 254 -10.28 -2.17 18.00
CA LYS A 254 -9.24 -2.21 19.05
C LYS A 254 -7.84 -2.03 18.48
N TYR A 255 -7.48 -2.81 17.46
CA TYR A 255 -6.16 -2.69 16.84
C TYR A 255 -5.94 -1.33 16.17
N TYR A 256 -6.93 -0.81 15.44
CA TYR A 256 -6.85 0.55 14.89
C TYR A 256 -6.67 1.60 16.00
N ARG A 257 -7.43 1.48 17.10
CA ARG A 257 -7.35 2.40 18.25
C ARG A 257 -5.95 2.39 18.88
N GLU A 258 -5.34 1.21 19.03
CA GLU A 258 -3.96 1.11 19.51
C GLU A 258 -2.97 1.87 18.62
N VAL A 259 -3.13 1.79 17.30
CA VAL A 259 -2.25 2.50 16.37
C VAL A 259 -2.50 4.01 16.39
N MET A 260 -3.75 4.45 16.43
CA MET A 260 -4.13 5.86 16.58
C MET A 260 -3.62 6.49 17.89
N GLU A 261 -3.31 5.67 18.90
CA GLU A 261 -2.77 6.09 20.20
C GLU A 261 -1.24 5.96 20.30
N THR A 262 -0.54 5.66 19.21
CA THR A 262 0.93 5.57 19.18
C THR A 262 1.57 6.84 19.77
N GLY A 263 1.09 8.03 19.39
CA GLY A 263 1.62 9.31 19.88
C GLY A 263 1.46 9.52 21.39
N THR A 264 0.41 8.96 22.00
CA THR A 264 0.20 9.04 23.47
C THR A 264 1.24 8.26 24.24
N ASN A 265 1.69 7.14 23.67
CA ASN A 265 2.58 6.20 24.36
C ASN A 265 4.07 6.51 24.13
N SER A 266 4.41 7.43 23.22
CA SER A 266 5.79 7.71 22.80
C SER A 266 6.39 9.01 23.35
N SER A 267 5.61 9.89 23.99
CA SER A 267 6.11 11.20 24.43
C SER A 267 6.73 11.16 25.83
N THR A 268 8.02 11.44 25.93
CA THR A 268 8.74 11.51 27.22
C THR A 268 9.29 12.90 27.57
N SER A 269 9.07 13.93 26.73
CA SER A 269 9.54 15.31 26.98
C SER A 269 8.49 16.38 26.67
N ALA A 270 8.62 17.55 27.32
CA ALA A 270 7.71 18.69 27.16
C ALA A 270 7.73 19.29 25.73
N ASP A 271 8.84 19.20 25.02
CA ASP A 271 8.98 19.69 23.63
C ASP A 271 8.34 18.75 22.59
N GLN A 272 8.05 17.49 22.96
CA GLN A 272 7.40 16.48 22.11
C GLN A 272 5.87 16.43 22.26
N GLN A 273 5.26 17.36 23.01
CA GLN A 273 3.82 17.37 23.26
C GLN A 273 2.97 17.52 21.97
N VAL A 274 3.53 18.07 20.89
CA VAL A 274 2.84 18.16 19.58
C VAL A 274 2.61 16.77 18.98
N ASP A 275 3.61 15.88 19.04
CA ASP A 275 3.53 14.56 18.44
C ASP A 275 2.44 13.69 19.09
N ILE A 276 2.14 13.95 20.37
CA ILE A 276 1.01 13.33 21.09
C ILE A 276 -0.28 13.60 20.33
N PHE A 277 -0.52 14.83 19.87
CA PHE A 277 -1.80 15.25 19.30
C PHE A 277 -1.94 14.97 17.81
N ASP A 278 -0.83 14.75 17.11
CA ASP A 278 -0.80 14.78 15.65
C ASP A 278 -0.46 13.43 15.01
N THR A 279 0.34 12.58 15.66
CA THR A 279 0.76 11.29 15.10
C THR A 279 -0.43 10.34 14.95
N TYR A 280 -0.75 10.01 13.70
CA TYR A 280 -1.83 9.11 13.30
C TYR A 280 -3.22 9.55 13.76
N ARG A 281 -3.50 10.86 13.75
CA ARG A 281 -4.80 11.41 14.19
C ARG A 281 -5.56 12.26 13.18
N VAL A 282 -5.04 12.43 11.95
CA VAL A 282 -5.59 13.37 10.95
C VAL A 282 -6.00 14.68 11.60
N SER A 283 -4.98 15.38 12.09
CA SER A 283 -5.13 16.57 12.91
C SER A 283 -4.88 17.83 12.09
N ASP A 284 -5.10 18.96 12.76
CA ASP A 284 -4.69 20.27 12.29
C ASP A 284 -4.10 21.04 13.47
N ASP A 285 -2.84 21.45 13.34
CA ASP A 285 -2.17 22.29 14.32
C ASP A 285 -2.40 23.80 14.08
N ASN A 286 -3.18 24.13 13.04
CA ASN A 286 -3.47 25.50 12.58
C ASN A 286 -2.20 26.29 12.22
N SER A 287 -1.10 25.58 11.92
CA SER A 287 0.12 26.21 11.45
C SER A 287 -0.03 26.65 9.99
N PRO A 288 0.67 27.72 9.59
CA PRO A 288 0.74 28.10 8.19
C PRO A 288 1.39 27.01 7.33
N ASP A 289 2.20 26.12 7.87
CA ASP A 289 3.00 25.17 7.07
C ASP A 289 2.39 23.76 6.97
N HIS A 290 1.43 23.39 7.83
CA HIS A 290 0.97 21.99 7.98
C HIS A 290 -0.54 21.80 7.90
N SER A 291 -1.27 22.85 7.54
CA SER A 291 -2.72 22.80 7.41
C SER A 291 -3.19 22.89 5.96
N LEU A 292 -4.05 21.98 5.54
CA LEU A 292 -4.84 22.18 4.33
C LEU A 292 -5.86 23.33 4.50
N LYS A 293 -6.08 23.83 5.73
CA LYS A 293 -7.00 24.94 6.02
C LYS A 293 -6.40 26.32 5.74
N THR A 294 -5.08 26.47 5.67
CA THR A 294 -4.42 27.74 5.35
C THR A 294 -4.19 27.90 3.84
N THR A 295 -4.13 29.15 3.34
CA THR A 295 -3.79 29.47 1.93
C THR A 295 -2.26 29.50 1.73
N ALA A 296 -1.56 28.56 2.36
CA ALA A 296 -0.11 28.60 2.49
C ALA A 296 0.64 28.46 1.16
N VAL A 297 1.87 28.99 1.16
CA VAL A 297 2.80 28.96 0.01
C VAL A 297 3.32 27.54 -0.28
N LEU A 298 3.35 26.66 0.72
CA LEU A 298 3.71 25.24 0.61
C LEU A 298 2.50 24.39 1.04
N ASN A 299 1.98 23.54 0.14
CA ASN A 299 0.80 22.74 0.43
C ASN A 299 1.17 21.43 1.17
N PRO A 300 0.63 21.18 2.37
CA PRO A 300 0.97 19.98 3.15
C PRO A 300 0.42 18.67 2.56
N TRP A 301 -0.65 18.72 1.76
CA TRP A 301 -1.25 17.53 1.15
C TRP A 301 -0.30 16.83 0.20
N THR A 302 0.23 17.58 -0.75
CA THR A 302 1.10 17.04 -1.79
C THR A 302 2.39 16.52 -1.17
N LYS A 303 2.89 17.20 -0.12
CA LYS A 303 4.08 16.79 0.64
C LYS A 303 3.98 15.37 1.21
N ILE A 304 2.77 14.86 1.52
CA ILE A 304 2.55 13.46 1.93
C ILE A 304 3.06 12.48 0.87
N PHE A 305 3.05 12.84 -0.41
CA PHE A 305 3.40 11.92 -1.49
C PHE A 305 4.79 12.16 -2.08
N TYR A 306 5.34 13.36 -1.94
CA TYR A 306 6.61 13.71 -2.56
C TYR A 306 7.69 14.18 -1.58
N GLY A 307 7.30 14.56 -0.35
CA GLY A 307 8.23 15.05 0.67
C GLY A 307 9.25 13.99 1.07
N ALA A 308 10.42 14.45 1.53
CA ALA A 308 11.51 13.58 1.97
C ALA A 308 11.03 12.51 2.97
N LEU A 309 11.59 11.31 2.90
CA LEU A 309 11.20 10.20 3.78
C LEU A 309 11.43 10.53 5.26
N ALA A 310 12.46 11.31 5.55
CA ALA A 310 12.83 11.80 6.88
C ALA A 310 11.91 12.94 7.40
N ASP A 311 11.01 13.48 6.59
CA ASP A 311 10.27 14.68 6.98
C ASP A 311 9.33 14.40 8.15
N ARG A 312 9.58 15.08 9.27
CA ARG A 312 8.86 14.89 10.54
C ARG A 312 7.34 14.96 10.40
N ILE A 313 6.82 15.96 9.68
CA ILE A 313 5.39 16.24 9.59
C ILE A 313 4.68 15.23 8.70
N THR A 314 5.23 14.92 7.52
CA THR A 314 4.62 13.91 6.64
C THR A 314 4.53 12.54 7.33
N ASN A 315 5.46 12.27 8.25
CA ASN A 315 5.48 11.06 9.04
C ASN A 315 4.42 11.00 10.15
N TRP A 316 3.74 12.08 10.52
CA TRP A 316 2.54 11.97 11.34
C TRP A 316 1.41 11.23 10.63
N GLU A 317 1.45 11.16 9.30
CA GLU A 317 0.43 10.50 8.50
C GLU A 317 0.94 9.23 7.81
N ARG A 318 2.18 9.23 7.28
CA ARG A 318 2.79 8.04 6.67
C ARG A 318 3.01 6.93 7.70
N MET A 319 2.55 5.72 7.37
CA MET A 319 2.65 4.54 8.23
C MET A 319 3.47 3.43 7.59
N TRP A 320 3.36 3.29 6.27
CA TRP A 320 4.13 2.34 5.47
C TRP A 320 4.47 2.97 4.12
N THR A 321 5.76 3.10 3.81
CA THR A 321 6.25 3.95 2.72
C THR A 321 7.52 3.38 2.10
N LEU A 322 7.50 3.20 0.78
CA LEU A 322 8.57 2.56 0.01
C LEU A 322 9.15 3.57 -1.00
N PRO A 323 10.47 3.78 -1.03
CA PRO A 323 11.08 4.67 -2.00
C PRO A 323 11.22 4.01 -3.38
N PHE A 324 11.04 4.82 -4.42
CA PHE A 324 11.59 4.58 -5.74
C PHE A 324 12.82 5.44 -5.94
N SER A 325 13.86 4.88 -6.53
CA SER A 325 15.10 5.59 -6.81
C SER A 325 15.40 5.55 -8.30
N GLY A 326 15.69 6.71 -8.90
CA GLY A 326 16.13 6.79 -10.30
C GLY A 326 17.45 6.05 -10.59
N ARG A 327 18.19 5.66 -9.54
CA ARG A 327 19.47 4.92 -9.66
C ARG A 327 19.30 3.43 -9.93
N PHE A 328 18.11 2.88 -9.75
CA PHE A 328 17.81 1.47 -9.99
C PHE A 328 16.71 1.35 -11.03
N ALA A 329 16.85 0.41 -11.96
CA ALA A 329 15.80 0.15 -12.94
C ALA A 329 14.56 -0.48 -12.26
N PRO A 330 13.32 -0.11 -12.65
CA PRO A 330 12.95 0.85 -13.71
C PRO A 330 12.82 2.31 -13.24
N GLY A 331 13.20 2.64 -12.00
CA GLY A 331 12.94 3.93 -11.36
C GLY A 331 11.56 3.94 -10.70
N ASN A 332 10.82 5.04 -10.84
CA ASN A 332 9.39 5.12 -10.49
C ASN A 332 8.51 4.61 -11.66
N PRO A 333 7.94 3.39 -11.59
CA PRO A 333 7.10 2.86 -12.66
C PRO A 333 5.76 3.62 -12.78
N LEU A 334 5.28 4.21 -11.69
CA LEU A 334 4.01 4.97 -11.66
C LEU A 334 4.13 6.29 -12.44
N LEU A 335 5.32 6.87 -12.52
CA LEU A 335 5.58 8.02 -13.40
C LEU A 335 5.28 7.67 -14.86
N THR A 336 5.75 6.50 -15.32
CA THR A 336 5.53 6.03 -16.70
C THR A 336 4.03 5.80 -16.97
N LEU A 337 3.30 5.36 -15.96
CA LEU A 337 1.87 5.08 -16.06
C LEU A 337 1.02 6.36 -16.17
N PHE A 338 1.36 7.40 -15.40
CA PHE A 338 0.49 8.55 -15.18
C PHE A 338 0.94 9.87 -15.81
N SER A 339 2.21 10.01 -16.22
CA SER A 339 2.72 11.27 -16.76
C SER A 339 2.73 11.32 -18.29
N THR A 340 2.39 12.48 -18.85
CA THR A 340 2.55 12.85 -20.26
C THR A 340 4.01 12.89 -20.72
N SER A 341 4.96 13.04 -19.77
CA SER A 341 6.39 12.85 -20.04
C SER A 341 6.82 11.37 -20.05
N GLY A 342 5.91 10.47 -19.68
CA GLY A 342 6.08 9.01 -19.74
C GLY A 342 5.22 8.40 -20.85
N SER A 343 4.61 7.25 -20.60
CA SER A 343 3.70 6.59 -21.56
C SER A 343 2.26 7.08 -21.45
N TYR A 344 1.91 7.75 -20.34
CA TYR A 344 0.58 8.31 -20.08
C TYR A 344 -0.54 7.32 -20.42
N LEU A 345 -0.59 6.19 -19.72
CA LEU A 345 -1.49 5.07 -20.03
C LEU A 345 -2.80 5.14 -19.24
N VAL A 346 -2.76 5.74 -18.04
CA VAL A 346 -3.88 5.82 -17.11
C VAL A 346 -4.00 7.25 -16.60
N LYS A 347 -5.22 7.72 -16.40
CA LYS A 347 -5.55 9.08 -15.98
C LYS A 347 -6.67 9.08 -14.92
N PRO A 348 -6.87 10.18 -14.17
CA PRO A 348 -8.10 10.39 -13.41
C PRO A 348 -9.33 10.21 -14.30
N SER A 349 -10.34 9.50 -13.81
CA SER A 349 -11.64 9.39 -14.48
C SER A 349 -12.38 10.74 -14.43
N ALA A 350 -13.30 10.95 -15.38
CA ALA A 350 -14.18 12.12 -15.35
C ALA A 350 -14.99 12.19 -14.04
N LEU A 351 -15.39 11.02 -13.50
CA LEU A 351 -16.07 10.91 -12.23
C LEU A 351 -15.21 11.42 -11.06
N SER A 352 -13.96 10.97 -10.92
CA SER A 352 -13.12 11.41 -9.79
C SER A 352 -12.86 12.91 -9.82
N ILE A 353 -12.62 13.50 -11.00
CA ILE A 353 -12.53 14.95 -11.17
C ILE A 353 -13.82 15.64 -10.73
N SER A 354 -14.99 15.13 -11.15
CA SER A 354 -16.28 15.69 -10.77
C SER A 354 -16.55 15.60 -9.26
N ASN A 355 -16.10 14.52 -8.60
CA ASN A 355 -16.28 14.34 -7.17
C ASN A 355 -15.66 15.50 -6.37
N TRP A 356 -14.45 15.95 -6.74
CA TRP A 356 -13.82 17.12 -6.12
C TRP A 356 -14.47 18.44 -6.53
N ASN A 357 -14.81 18.61 -7.81
CA ASN A 357 -15.42 19.84 -8.30
C ASN A 357 -16.79 20.12 -7.68
N ASN A 358 -17.50 19.06 -7.27
CA ASN A 358 -18.83 19.15 -6.67
C ASN A 358 -18.80 19.31 -5.14
N GLN A 359 -17.62 19.40 -4.51
CA GLN A 359 -17.56 19.68 -3.07
C GLN A 359 -17.85 21.15 -2.79
N VAL A 360 -18.57 21.40 -1.70
CA VAL A 360 -18.84 22.74 -1.20
C VAL A 360 -17.95 22.99 0.03
N ARG A 361 -17.15 24.04 -0.03
CA ARG A 361 -16.32 24.49 1.09
C ARG A 361 -17.11 25.30 2.11
N LEU A 362 -16.54 25.46 3.31
CA LEU A 362 -17.10 26.30 4.37
C LEU A 362 -17.30 27.76 3.94
N ASP A 363 -16.51 28.26 2.98
CA ASP A 363 -16.65 29.59 2.38
C ASP A 363 -17.66 29.67 1.21
N GLY A 364 -18.34 28.56 0.90
CA GLY A 364 -19.31 28.47 -0.19
C GLY A 364 -18.70 28.16 -1.57
N SER A 365 -17.38 28.06 -1.70
CA SER A 365 -16.73 27.74 -2.98
C SER A 365 -17.01 26.31 -3.44
N LEU A 366 -17.23 26.12 -4.74
CA LEU A 366 -17.41 24.80 -5.38
C LEU A 366 -16.08 24.22 -5.84
N THR A 367 -15.34 23.64 -4.89
CA THR A 367 -14.07 22.96 -5.14
C THR A 367 -13.64 22.18 -3.90
N ASP A 368 -12.71 21.25 -4.05
CA ASP A 368 -12.04 20.57 -2.96
C ASP A 368 -10.54 20.88 -2.98
N ARG A 369 -9.97 21.20 -1.82
CA ARG A 369 -8.53 21.50 -1.68
C ARG A 369 -7.62 20.29 -1.93
N ARG A 370 -8.17 19.09 -2.11
CA ARG A 370 -7.45 17.86 -2.45
C ARG A 370 -7.50 17.55 -3.94
N GLY A 371 -8.31 18.26 -4.73
CA GLY A 371 -8.53 17.99 -6.15
C GLY A 371 -7.43 18.54 -7.05
N ARG A 372 -7.76 19.57 -7.84
CA ARG A 372 -6.90 20.13 -8.88
C ARG A 372 -5.62 20.74 -8.30
N ASN A 373 -4.50 20.47 -8.96
CA ASN A 373 -3.12 20.79 -8.57
C ASN A 373 -2.64 20.12 -7.27
N MET A 374 -3.41 19.15 -6.76
CA MET A 374 -3.11 18.46 -5.50
C MET A 374 -3.08 16.94 -5.70
N SER A 375 -4.22 16.30 -5.94
CA SER A 375 -4.27 14.87 -6.31
C SER A 375 -4.16 14.65 -7.81
N TYR A 376 -4.58 15.64 -8.63
CA TYR A 376 -4.43 15.61 -10.08
C TYR A 376 -4.05 16.98 -10.65
N GLY A 377 -3.44 17.02 -11.83
CA GLY A 377 -3.01 18.24 -12.52
C GLY A 377 -3.31 18.19 -14.01
N MET A 378 -3.53 19.34 -14.64
CA MET A 378 -3.79 19.43 -16.08
C MET A 378 -2.51 19.79 -16.83
N PHE A 379 -2.12 18.96 -17.80
CA PHE A 379 -0.97 19.18 -18.69
C PHE A 379 -1.50 19.32 -20.11
N GLY A 380 -1.80 20.57 -20.51
CA GLY A 380 -2.70 20.81 -21.63
C GLY A 380 -4.11 20.33 -21.31
N GLU A 381 -4.66 19.45 -22.14
CA GLU A 381 -5.98 18.82 -21.93
C GLU A 381 -5.90 17.49 -21.16
N ASP A 382 -4.69 17.01 -20.87
CA ASP A 382 -4.46 15.70 -20.27
C ASP A 382 -4.35 15.80 -18.74
N PRO A 383 -5.25 15.17 -17.96
CA PRO A 383 -5.13 15.11 -16.51
C PRO A 383 -4.11 14.04 -16.08
N GLU A 384 -3.15 14.38 -15.22
CA GLU A 384 -2.19 13.46 -14.59
C GLU A 384 -2.50 13.24 -13.11
N VAL A 385 -2.15 12.07 -12.58
CA VAL A 385 -2.18 11.78 -11.13
C VAL A 385 -0.91 12.35 -10.47
N LEU A 386 -1.06 13.43 -9.71
CA LEU A 386 0.09 14.15 -9.15
C LEU A 386 0.75 13.44 -7.96
N LYS A 387 0.04 12.53 -7.28
CA LYS A 387 0.58 11.74 -6.16
C LYS A 387 1.84 10.95 -6.55
N TYR A 388 2.04 10.68 -7.85
CA TYR A 388 3.20 9.92 -8.35
C TYR A 388 4.10 10.69 -9.30
N THR A 389 3.65 11.83 -9.83
CA THR A 389 4.37 12.58 -10.90
C THR A 389 4.95 13.91 -10.43
N MET A 390 4.54 14.44 -9.26
CA MET A 390 4.88 15.81 -8.86
C MET A 390 6.39 16.09 -8.68
N ASN A 391 7.19 15.11 -8.27
CA ASN A 391 8.64 15.28 -8.12
C ASN A 391 9.42 15.19 -9.44
N TYR A 392 8.76 14.83 -10.54
CA TYR A 392 9.44 14.66 -11.82
C TYR A 392 9.65 16.02 -12.52
N SER A 393 10.84 16.16 -13.12
CA SER A 393 11.17 17.30 -13.97
C SER A 393 11.71 16.79 -15.31
N SER A 394 11.14 17.27 -16.41
CA SER A 394 11.62 16.96 -17.76
C SER A 394 13.03 17.49 -18.03
N ALA A 395 13.51 18.46 -17.24
CA ALA A 395 14.89 18.93 -17.29
C ALA A 395 15.90 17.92 -16.68
N LEU A 396 15.43 16.99 -15.85
CA LEU A 396 16.23 15.94 -15.20
C LEU A 396 15.61 14.56 -15.48
N PRO A 397 15.59 14.09 -16.74
CA PRO A 397 14.80 12.92 -17.15
C PRO A 397 15.23 11.58 -16.53
N PHE A 398 16.45 11.52 -15.97
CA PHE A 398 16.98 10.37 -15.24
C PHE A 398 16.60 10.36 -13.76
N GLU A 399 16.15 11.48 -13.22
CA GLU A 399 15.70 11.61 -11.83
C GLU A 399 14.24 11.12 -11.70
N LYS A 400 14.08 9.80 -11.81
CA LYS A 400 12.79 9.10 -11.64
C LYS A 400 12.58 8.65 -10.19
N THR A 401 12.97 9.49 -9.24
CA THR A 401 12.80 9.24 -7.80
C THR A 401 11.35 9.49 -7.41
N GLY A 402 10.84 8.69 -6.49
CA GLY A 402 9.45 8.77 -6.05
C GLY A 402 9.23 8.03 -4.75
N VAL A 403 7.98 8.02 -4.29
CA VAL A 403 7.59 7.34 -3.07
C VAL A 403 6.26 6.63 -3.32
N TRP A 404 6.15 5.40 -2.84
CA TRP A 404 4.91 4.65 -2.75
C TRP A 404 4.46 4.62 -1.29
N VAL A 405 3.42 5.39 -0.97
CA VAL A 405 2.77 5.37 0.33
C VAL A 405 1.73 4.25 0.32
N VAL A 406 2.04 3.12 0.97
CA VAL A 406 1.20 1.90 0.97
C VAL A 406 0.18 1.91 2.09
N TYR A 407 0.45 2.67 3.16
CA TYR A 407 -0.50 2.85 4.26
C TYR A 407 -0.29 4.20 4.95
N ARG A 408 -1.39 4.88 5.28
CA ARG A 408 -1.38 6.16 6.00
C ARG A 408 -2.59 6.36 6.91
N ALA A 409 -2.49 7.33 7.81
CA ALA A 409 -3.45 7.56 8.87
C ALA A 409 -4.89 7.74 8.37
N ALA A 410 -5.13 8.46 7.26
CA ALA A 410 -6.51 8.67 6.80
C ALA A 410 -7.23 7.37 6.42
N VAL A 411 -6.54 6.41 5.79
CA VAL A 411 -7.09 5.09 5.45
C VAL A 411 -7.49 4.36 6.72
N MET A 412 -6.62 4.37 7.73
CA MET A 412 -6.89 3.80 9.04
C MET A 412 -8.12 4.44 9.72
N HIS A 413 -8.28 5.76 9.61
CA HIS A 413 -9.44 6.45 10.19
C HIS A 413 -10.75 6.05 9.52
N MET A 414 -10.76 5.94 8.19
CA MET A 414 -11.96 5.54 7.46
C MET A 414 -12.34 4.09 7.73
N ARG A 415 -11.34 3.20 7.87
CA ARG A 415 -11.55 1.81 8.26
C ARG A 415 -11.99 1.63 9.71
N PHE A 416 -11.46 2.42 10.63
CA PHE A 416 -11.98 2.49 12.00
C PHE A 416 -13.41 3.02 12.01
N ALA A 417 -13.71 4.07 11.25
CA ALA A 417 -15.06 4.62 11.12
C ALA A 417 -16.02 3.56 10.57
N GLU A 418 -15.59 2.75 9.60
CA GLU A 418 -16.35 1.62 9.10
C GLU A 418 -16.64 0.61 10.22
N ALA A 419 -15.63 0.15 10.95
CA ALA A 419 -15.80 -0.78 12.07
C ALA A 419 -16.73 -0.22 13.17
N ALA A 420 -16.55 1.04 13.55
CA ALA A 420 -17.38 1.73 14.54
C ALA A 420 -18.84 1.84 14.06
N ASN A 421 -19.06 2.23 12.80
CA ASN A 421 -20.37 2.32 12.19
C ASN A 421 -21.09 0.96 12.17
N ARG A 422 -20.37 -0.13 11.91
CA ARG A 422 -20.92 -1.50 11.97
C ARG A 422 -21.27 -1.97 13.37
N LEU A 423 -20.81 -1.25 14.40
CA LEU A 423 -21.17 -1.44 15.79
C LEU A 423 -22.13 -0.34 16.28
N ASP A 424 -22.92 0.27 15.40
CA ASP A 424 -23.92 1.29 15.74
C ASP A 424 -23.36 2.65 16.22
N ARG A 425 -22.06 2.90 16.03
CA ARG A 425 -21.44 4.21 16.31
C ARG A 425 -21.40 5.11 15.08
N SER A 426 -22.52 5.25 14.37
CA SER A 426 -22.62 6.09 13.16
C SER A 426 -22.29 7.56 13.42
N VAL A 427 -22.61 8.10 14.60
CA VAL A 427 -22.26 9.49 14.97
C VAL A 427 -20.75 9.66 15.14
N LEU A 428 -20.07 8.70 15.79
CA LEU A 428 -18.62 8.72 15.93
C LEU A 428 -17.92 8.57 14.57
N ALA A 429 -18.39 7.66 13.72
CA ALA A 429 -17.90 7.54 12.35
C ALA A 429 -18.11 8.85 11.57
N GLY A 430 -19.29 9.48 11.72
CA GLY A 430 -19.59 10.81 11.19
C GLY A 430 -18.65 11.90 11.70
N ALA A 431 -18.20 11.82 12.96
CA ALA A 431 -17.20 12.74 13.50
C ALA A 431 -15.88 12.65 12.74
N LEU A 432 -15.40 11.43 12.48
CA LEU A 432 -14.15 11.18 11.75
C LEU A 432 -14.25 11.59 10.27
N ILE A 433 -15.43 11.42 9.66
CA ILE A 433 -15.70 11.91 8.30
C ILE A 433 -15.67 13.45 8.27
N ASN A 434 -16.36 14.10 9.22
CA ASN A 434 -16.61 15.53 9.20
C ASN A 434 -15.49 16.36 9.86
N ASN A 435 -15.77 16.97 11.02
CA ASN A 435 -14.91 17.97 11.69
C ASN A 435 -14.21 17.41 12.94
N GLY A 436 -14.08 16.10 13.03
CA GLY A 436 -13.38 15.41 14.10
C GLY A 436 -14.12 15.36 15.43
N ILE A 437 -13.44 14.80 16.44
CA ILE A 437 -14.02 14.49 17.76
C ILE A 437 -14.51 15.76 18.46
N TRP A 438 -13.64 16.77 18.63
CA TRP A 438 -14.04 18.00 19.29
C TRP A 438 -15.14 18.74 18.53
N GLY A 439 -15.02 18.86 17.20
CA GLY A 439 -16.01 19.54 16.38
C GLY A 439 -17.41 18.91 16.42
N THR A 440 -17.50 17.63 16.80
CA THR A 440 -18.77 16.88 16.86
C THR A 440 -19.33 16.81 18.28
N PHE A 441 -18.49 16.52 19.28
CA PHE A 441 -18.93 16.25 20.65
C PHE A 441 -18.64 17.40 21.63
N GLY A 442 -17.72 18.32 21.30
CA GLY A 442 -17.20 19.35 22.20
C GLY A 442 -16.34 18.82 23.37
N THR A 443 -16.40 17.52 23.64
CA THR A 443 -15.73 16.81 24.74
C THR A 443 -15.34 15.39 24.29
N LYS A 444 -15.58 14.39 25.14
CA LYS A 444 -15.44 12.97 24.84
C LYS A 444 -16.51 12.51 23.85
N SER A 445 -16.17 11.54 23.02
CA SER A 445 -17.15 10.81 22.22
C SER A 445 -18.19 10.16 23.13
N THR A 446 -19.44 10.18 22.68
CA THR A 446 -20.57 9.62 23.40
C THR A 446 -21.34 8.63 22.54
N TYR A 447 -21.95 7.66 23.20
CA TYR A 447 -22.92 6.74 22.62
C TYR A 447 -24.16 6.73 23.51
N ASN A 448 -25.33 6.97 22.92
CA ASN A 448 -26.60 7.14 23.66
C ASN A 448 -26.54 8.17 24.80
N GLY A 449 -25.82 9.28 24.57
CA GLY A 449 -25.76 10.42 25.50
C GLY A 449 -24.80 10.26 26.68
N VAL A 450 -24.08 9.14 26.80
CA VAL A 450 -23.04 8.92 27.82
C VAL A 450 -21.67 8.74 27.16
N PRO A 451 -20.56 9.01 27.86
CA PRO A 451 -19.22 8.72 27.34
C PRO A 451 -19.11 7.28 26.85
N ASP A 452 -18.58 7.08 25.64
CA ASP A 452 -18.41 5.74 25.10
C ASP A 452 -17.27 5.00 25.83
N THR A 453 -17.08 3.73 25.49
CA THR A 453 -16.10 2.83 26.09
C THR A 453 -15.05 2.42 25.07
N TYR A 454 -13.87 2.02 25.55
CA TYR A 454 -12.80 1.51 24.69
C TYR A 454 -13.32 0.40 23.75
N PRO A 455 -13.02 0.47 22.43
CA PRO A 455 -12.08 1.36 21.75
C PRO A 455 -12.65 2.68 21.19
N PHE A 456 -13.86 3.09 21.58
CA PHE A 456 -14.59 4.22 20.99
C PHE A 456 -14.56 5.50 21.85
N ASP A 457 -13.85 5.48 22.98
CA ASP A 457 -13.72 6.53 23.98
C ASP A 457 -12.63 7.56 23.62
N PHE A 458 -12.89 8.37 22.60
CA PHE A 458 -12.01 9.46 22.20
C PHE A 458 -12.22 10.69 23.07
N ASP A 459 -11.15 11.33 23.55
CA ASP A 459 -11.24 12.55 24.36
C ASP A 459 -10.83 13.79 23.55
N GLY A 460 -11.83 14.53 23.06
CA GLY A 460 -11.66 15.82 22.38
C GLY A 460 -11.74 17.04 23.30
N THR A 461 -11.77 16.85 24.62
CA THR A 461 -12.05 17.94 25.58
C THR A 461 -11.02 19.07 25.50
N THR A 462 -11.50 20.31 25.57
CA THR A 462 -10.67 21.52 25.55
C THR A 462 -11.16 22.49 26.61
N THR A 463 -10.34 22.70 27.64
CA THR A 463 -10.52 23.69 28.71
C THR A 463 -9.22 24.45 28.94
N ASN A 464 -9.25 25.60 29.60
CA ASN A 464 -8.02 26.37 29.88
C ASN A 464 -6.92 25.55 30.60
N ALA A 465 -7.29 24.49 31.33
CA ALA A 465 -6.37 23.66 32.09
C ALA A 465 -6.07 22.29 31.46
N PHE A 466 -6.87 21.83 30.49
CA PHE A 466 -6.77 20.47 29.94
C PHE A 466 -7.08 20.41 28.45
N ARG A 467 -6.26 19.64 27.72
CA ARG A 467 -6.47 19.27 26.32
C ARG A 467 -6.47 17.75 26.21
N GLY A 468 -7.61 17.18 25.86
CA GLY A 468 -7.75 15.76 25.56
C GLY A 468 -7.00 15.43 24.27
N ASN A 469 -6.48 14.21 24.18
CA ASN A 469 -5.62 13.76 23.08
C ASN A 469 -6.20 14.02 21.67
N TRP A 470 -7.51 14.04 21.51
CA TRP A 470 -8.19 14.17 20.21
C TRP A 470 -8.71 15.57 19.91
N TYR A 471 -8.35 16.58 20.70
CA TYR A 471 -8.85 17.94 20.51
C TYR A 471 -8.46 18.58 19.16
N ARG A 472 -7.36 18.13 18.55
CA ARG A 472 -6.88 18.59 17.22
C ARG A 472 -7.37 17.76 16.05
N ASN A 473 -8.02 16.62 16.31
CA ASN A 473 -8.55 15.80 15.22
C ASN A 473 -9.54 16.63 14.41
N SER A 474 -9.27 16.77 13.11
CA SER A 474 -10.05 17.64 12.23
C SER A 474 -11.05 16.91 11.38
N GLY A 475 -11.03 15.57 11.40
CA GLY A 475 -11.78 14.75 10.45
C GLY A 475 -11.33 14.96 9.00
N ILE A 476 -11.81 14.09 8.11
CA ILE A 476 -11.37 14.07 6.72
C ILE A 476 -11.91 15.27 5.92
N ARG A 477 -13.15 15.68 6.15
CA ARG A 477 -13.73 16.86 5.47
C ARG A 477 -13.23 18.15 6.07
N GLY A 478 -13.11 18.20 7.40
CA GLY A 478 -12.65 19.39 8.11
C GLY A 478 -11.22 19.78 7.74
N ARG A 479 -10.29 18.83 7.57
CA ARG A 479 -8.93 19.15 7.09
C ARG A 479 -8.94 19.80 5.70
N ALA A 480 -9.89 19.44 4.83
CA ALA A 480 -10.05 19.99 3.48
C ALA A 480 -10.95 21.23 3.42
N VAL A 481 -11.40 21.75 4.57
CA VAL A 481 -12.38 22.85 4.74
C VAL A 481 -13.69 22.65 3.99
N ASN A 482 -14.09 21.40 3.78
CA ASN A 482 -15.37 21.05 3.19
C ASN A 482 -16.50 21.17 4.22
N GLN A 483 -17.70 21.50 3.76
CA GLN A 483 -18.89 21.47 4.62
C GLN A 483 -19.18 20.06 5.12
N ASN A 484 -19.71 19.95 6.33
CA ASN A 484 -20.12 18.69 6.92
C ASN A 484 -21.24 18.05 6.11
N VAL A 485 -21.21 16.71 6.03
CA VAL A 485 -22.34 15.92 5.55
C VAL A 485 -23.17 15.43 6.74
N PRO A 486 -24.50 15.58 6.74
CA PRO A 486 -25.34 15.15 7.86
C PRO A 486 -25.43 13.62 7.90
N ILE A 487 -25.24 13.01 9.08
CA ILE A 487 -25.54 11.60 9.29
C ILE A 487 -27.04 11.44 9.51
N LEU A 488 -27.73 10.76 8.59
CA LEU A 488 -29.17 10.55 8.68
C LEU A 488 -29.46 9.50 9.75
N THR A 489 -30.42 9.78 10.63
CA THR A 489 -30.80 8.85 11.71
C THR A 489 -31.55 7.63 11.17
N ALA A 490 -32.33 7.80 10.11
CA ALA A 490 -32.93 6.68 9.38
C ALA A 490 -31.85 5.92 8.59
N ASN A 491 -31.75 4.60 8.80
CA ASN A 491 -30.74 3.74 8.18
C ASN A 491 -29.29 4.25 8.38
N ALA A 492 -28.99 4.79 9.56
CA ALA A 492 -27.73 5.46 9.88
C ALA A 492 -26.49 4.65 9.49
N ILE A 493 -26.51 3.33 9.67
CA ILE A 493 -25.40 2.45 9.30
C ILE A 493 -25.14 2.49 7.79
N VAL A 494 -26.17 2.33 6.97
CA VAL A 494 -26.04 2.32 5.50
C VAL A 494 -25.69 3.72 4.98
N ASP A 495 -26.35 4.75 5.51
CA ASP A 495 -26.08 6.13 5.15
C ASP A 495 -24.62 6.53 5.45
N THR A 496 -24.15 6.24 6.66
CA THR A 496 -22.77 6.53 7.08
C THR A 496 -21.76 5.73 6.27
N GLU A 497 -22.05 4.45 5.96
CA GLU A 497 -21.18 3.63 5.11
C GLU A 497 -21.04 4.21 3.70
N ASN A 498 -22.14 4.70 3.10
CA ASN A 498 -22.08 5.40 1.82
C ASN A 498 -21.20 6.66 1.89
N LYS A 499 -21.29 7.41 3.00
CA LYS A 499 -20.48 8.61 3.24
C LYS A 499 -19.00 8.29 3.46
N ILE A 500 -18.69 7.19 4.14
CA ILE A 500 -17.31 6.68 4.27
C ILE A 500 -16.73 6.45 2.87
N ILE A 501 -17.43 5.68 2.04
CA ILE A 501 -16.98 5.35 0.67
C ILE A 501 -16.87 6.60 -0.22
N GLN A 502 -17.78 7.56 -0.07
CA GLN A 502 -17.71 8.83 -0.81
C GLN A 502 -16.49 9.66 -0.39
N GLU A 503 -16.18 9.70 0.89
CA GLU A 503 -15.06 10.48 1.39
C GLU A 503 -13.70 9.80 1.12
N GLU A 504 -13.64 8.47 1.17
CA GLU A 504 -12.48 7.69 0.68
C GLU A 504 -12.18 7.99 -0.79
N ALA A 505 -13.23 8.18 -1.62
CA ALA A 505 -13.07 8.53 -3.03
C ALA A 505 -12.37 9.89 -3.27
N LEU A 506 -12.41 10.79 -2.28
CA LEU A 506 -11.76 12.10 -2.33
C LEU A 506 -10.40 12.07 -1.65
N GLU A 507 -10.32 11.44 -0.48
CA GLU A 507 -9.16 11.44 0.39
C GLU A 507 -8.08 10.50 -0.15
N THR A 508 -8.42 9.26 -0.43
CA THR A 508 -7.46 8.18 -0.73
C THR A 508 -7.38 7.86 -2.22
N ALA A 509 -7.93 8.73 -3.07
CA ALA A 509 -7.94 8.56 -4.52
C ALA A 509 -6.55 8.21 -5.07
N PHE A 510 -6.50 7.18 -5.92
CA PHE A 510 -5.31 6.70 -6.62
C PHE A 510 -4.27 5.98 -5.76
N GLU A 511 -4.51 5.74 -4.48
CA GLU A 511 -3.51 5.16 -3.57
C GLU A 511 -3.51 3.61 -3.53
N GLY A 512 -4.43 2.97 -4.24
CA GLY A 512 -4.51 1.51 -4.32
C GLY A 512 -5.51 0.89 -3.35
N TYR A 513 -6.56 1.62 -2.95
CA TYR A 513 -7.57 1.09 -2.04
C TYR A 513 -8.97 1.01 -2.65
N ARG A 514 -9.23 1.70 -3.76
CA ARG A 514 -10.61 1.91 -4.17
C ARG A 514 -11.38 0.62 -4.49
N TRP A 515 -10.76 -0.32 -5.19
CA TRP A 515 -11.38 -1.61 -5.54
C TRP A 515 -11.78 -2.39 -4.29
N GLN A 516 -10.86 -2.52 -3.34
CA GLN A 516 -11.09 -3.27 -2.12
C GLN A 516 -12.15 -2.63 -1.22
N ASP A 517 -12.23 -1.30 -1.17
CA ASP A 517 -13.28 -0.61 -0.40
C ASP A 517 -14.65 -0.87 -1.03
N LEU A 518 -14.78 -0.73 -2.35
CA LEU A 518 -16.03 -1.05 -3.04
C LEU A 518 -16.40 -2.54 -2.94
N LEU A 519 -15.43 -3.45 -3.06
CA LEU A 519 -15.66 -4.89 -2.98
C LEU A 519 -16.13 -5.31 -1.59
N ARG A 520 -15.54 -4.78 -0.51
CA ARG A 520 -15.94 -5.09 0.86
C ARG A 520 -17.40 -4.72 1.13
N ILE A 521 -17.82 -3.55 0.65
CA ILE A 521 -19.23 -3.12 0.75
C ILE A 521 -20.14 -3.96 -0.15
N ALA A 522 -19.72 -4.26 -1.38
CA ALA A 522 -20.48 -5.10 -2.30
C ALA A 522 -20.73 -6.52 -1.74
N LEU A 523 -19.71 -7.13 -1.12
CA LEU A 523 -19.84 -8.44 -0.49
C LEU A 523 -20.82 -8.40 0.69
N ARG A 524 -20.75 -7.36 1.52
CA ARG A 524 -21.66 -7.16 2.66
C ARG A 524 -23.10 -6.93 2.25
N ARG A 525 -23.32 -6.17 1.19
CA ARG A 525 -24.65 -5.74 0.72
C ARG A 525 -25.16 -6.57 -0.45
N GLN A 526 -24.51 -7.68 -0.80
CA GLN A 526 -24.87 -8.47 -1.97
C GLN A 526 -26.36 -8.82 -2.02
N THR A 527 -26.96 -9.16 -0.88
CA THR A 527 -28.38 -9.53 -0.80
C THR A 527 -29.31 -8.33 -0.97
N THR A 528 -28.92 -7.15 -0.48
CA THR A 528 -29.78 -5.95 -0.48
C THR A 528 -29.56 -5.06 -1.71
N GLU A 529 -28.34 -5.02 -2.23
CA GLU A 529 -27.89 -4.22 -3.37
C GLU A 529 -26.93 -5.03 -4.26
N PRO A 530 -27.45 -6.03 -5.00
CA PRO A 530 -26.64 -6.93 -5.80
C PRO A 530 -25.82 -6.23 -6.90
N ASN A 531 -26.26 -5.04 -7.34
CA ASN A 531 -25.59 -4.25 -8.37
C ASN A 531 -24.66 -3.16 -7.82
N TYR A 532 -24.44 -3.09 -6.50
CA TYR A 532 -23.64 -2.03 -5.87
C TYR A 532 -22.28 -1.81 -6.56
N LEU A 533 -21.50 -2.88 -6.75
CA LEU A 533 -20.17 -2.80 -7.39
C LEU A 533 -20.27 -2.40 -8.86
N ALA A 534 -21.26 -2.95 -9.56
CA ALA A 534 -21.51 -2.71 -10.98
C ALA A 534 -21.82 -1.24 -11.24
N ASP A 535 -22.73 -0.66 -10.45
CA ASP A 535 -23.14 0.75 -10.60
C ASP A 535 -22.03 1.72 -10.22
N LYS A 536 -21.27 1.42 -9.16
CA LYS A 536 -20.12 2.25 -8.76
C LYS A 536 -19.07 2.34 -9.87
N ILE A 537 -18.72 1.22 -10.49
CA ILE A 537 -17.67 1.19 -11.52
C ILE A 537 -18.20 1.73 -12.85
N ALA A 538 -19.45 1.45 -13.22
CA ALA A 538 -20.04 1.97 -14.46
C ALA A 538 -20.12 3.51 -14.47
N ALA A 539 -20.31 4.14 -13.30
CA ALA A 539 -20.42 5.59 -13.17
C ALA A 539 -19.24 6.37 -13.76
N LYS A 540 -18.02 5.79 -13.79
CA LYS A 540 -16.86 6.46 -14.40
C LYS A 540 -17.00 6.64 -15.90
N PHE A 541 -17.60 5.65 -16.57
CA PHE A 541 -17.83 5.67 -18.02
C PHE A 541 -19.02 6.55 -18.36
N GLU A 542 -20.07 6.56 -17.53
CA GLU A 542 -21.19 7.49 -17.68
C GLU A 542 -20.75 8.95 -17.57
N ALA A 543 -19.92 9.27 -16.56
CA ALA A 543 -19.33 10.59 -16.41
C ALA A 543 -18.43 10.98 -17.60
N ALA A 544 -17.86 9.99 -18.30
CA ALA A 544 -17.06 10.19 -19.51
C ALA A 544 -17.89 10.21 -20.81
N GLY A 545 -19.21 10.00 -20.75
CA GLY A 545 -20.08 9.89 -21.93
C GLY A 545 -19.97 8.58 -22.70
N ASP A 546 -19.32 7.55 -22.13
CA ASP A 546 -19.17 6.22 -22.72
C ASP A 546 -20.24 5.25 -22.20
N GLY A 547 -21.46 5.40 -22.73
CA GLY A 547 -22.58 4.53 -22.36
C GLY A 547 -22.37 3.05 -22.73
N ALA A 548 -21.55 2.75 -23.73
CA ALA A 548 -21.30 1.37 -24.17
C ALA A 548 -20.41 0.62 -23.17
N SER A 549 -19.31 1.24 -22.70
CA SER A 549 -18.48 0.67 -21.64
C SER A 549 -19.24 0.59 -20.31
N ALA A 550 -20.07 1.59 -19.98
CA ALA A 550 -20.92 1.56 -18.79
C ALA A 550 -21.87 0.34 -18.80
N ALA A 551 -22.56 0.10 -19.93
CA ALA A 551 -23.45 -1.06 -20.08
C ALA A 551 -22.69 -2.40 -20.01
N THR A 552 -21.50 -2.46 -20.62
CA THR A 552 -20.62 -3.64 -20.57
C THR A 552 -20.23 -3.98 -19.13
N VAL A 553 -19.78 -2.98 -18.36
CA VAL A 553 -19.39 -3.13 -16.96
C VAL A 553 -20.58 -3.58 -16.11
N ARG A 554 -21.76 -2.96 -16.28
CA ARG A 554 -22.97 -3.36 -15.55
C ARG A 554 -23.33 -4.82 -15.81
N SER A 555 -23.37 -5.21 -17.08
CA SER A 555 -23.68 -6.58 -17.48
C SER A 555 -22.69 -7.57 -16.86
N ARG A 556 -21.38 -7.31 -16.97
CA ARG A 556 -20.33 -8.17 -16.42
C ARG A 556 -20.42 -8.29 -14.91
N LEU A 557 -20.47 -7.17 -14.19
CA LEU A 557 -20.40 -7.14 -12.73
C LEU A 557 -21.73 -7.46 -12.03
N SER A 558 -22.84 -7.58 -12.74
CA SER A 558 -24.08 -8.14 -12.16
C SER A 558 -23.91 -9.59 -11.67
N ASN A 559 -22.91 -10.31 -12.21
CA ASN A 559 -22.52 -11.63 -11.76
C ASN A 559 -21.29 -11.57 -10.86
N LYS A 560 -21.44 -12.00 -9.59
CA LYS A 560 -20.37 -12.05 -8.58
C LYS A 560 -19.14 -12.86 -9.02
N ALA A 561 -19.30 -13.87 -9.88
CA ALA A 561 -18.15 -14.62 -10.40
C ALA A 561 -17.17 -13.73 -11.18
N ASN A 562 -17.66 -12.64 -11.79
CA ASN A 562 -16.84 -11.69 -12.54
C ASN A 562 -16.24 -10.58 -11.67
N TRP A 563 -16.48 -10.58 -10.35
CA TRP A 563 -15.81 -9.64 -9.44
C TRP A 563 -14.33 -10.02 -9.25
N TYR A 564 -13.98 -11.26 -9.55
CA TYR A 564 -12.62 -11.78 -9.42
C TYR A 564 -11.94 -11.91 -10.78
N LEU A 565 -10.63 -11.73 -10.78
CA LEU A 565 -9.78 -11.92 -11.95
C LEU A 565 -9.62 -13.42 -12.25
N PRO A 566 -9.44 -13.79 -13.54
CA PRO A 566 -9.06 -15.16 -13.88
C PRO A 566 -7.73 -15.52 -13.23
N PHE A 567 -7.70 -16.62 -12.46
CA PHE A 567 -6.45 -17.12 -11.87
C PHE A 567 -5.73 -18.06 -12.85
N LYS A 568 -4.73 -17.54 -13.56
CA LYS A 568 -3.89 -18.33 -14.48
C LYS A 568 -2.41 -17.97 -14.32
N LEU A 569 -1.65 -18.87 -13.70
CA LEU A 569 -0.19 -18.77 -13.58
C LEU A 569 0.45 -19.05 -14.95
N LYS A 570 1.18 -18.09 -15.50
CA LYS A 570 1.88 -18.24 -16.78
C LYS A 570 3.30 -18.74 -16.63
#